data_AF-A0A926HMA5-F1
#
_entry.id   AF-A0A926HMA5-F1
#
_cell.length_a   1.000
_cell.length_b   1.000
_cell.length_c   1.000
_cell.angle_alpha   90.00
_cell.angle_beta   90.00
_cell.angle_gamma   90.00
#
_symmetry.space_group_name_H-M   'P 1'
#
loop_
_entity.id
_entity.type
_entity.pdbx_description
1 polymer ?
#
loop_
_entity_poly.entity_id
_entity_poly.type
_entity_poly.pdbx_seq_one_letter_code
_entity_poly.pdbx_strand_id
1 'polypeptide(L)'
;MQAVLWLQQFINPALDVIFIGVSKLGEEMLVILLAAFFLWGYEKRTGYKLVFTLLISAGLNTAVKNIFRVPRPIGAPGVRSIYTESAGGYSFPSGHTQSAAVAYTFLARRIAKRWAWIVAAGLIVLVAISRMYLGLHTLQDVLCGAALGILCALFCPWLFDKAKLDQGWRGLWLMLPGGALALFGGGHTAIQLGGLLFALAFCMPIEMKWIDYNCQGAGLRRLVAVACGLAAAFVIKAGLKAVLPDAPLSAFVQYVAMGTGVFLGIPYLIHRMTSGSKRMSLELTQQQGEYAVARFAPGTALEGLQSLPGFVSVTHTEAETSVVCRQDFLRQLTPAPQAVEHDFTLFKIDGVLDFGLVGILSKLTGILARQHIPVFALSTYDTDYLLVPEKWAELAVEAWIVEGIAVKKR
;
A
#
# COMPACT_ATOMS: atom_id res chain seq x y z
N MET A 1 -29.55 -25.17 -12.19
CA MET A 1 -29.16 -26.60 -12.32
C MET A 1 -28.80 -26.99 -13.74
N GLN A 2 -29.61 -26.62 -14.76
CA GLN A 2 -29.36 -26.98 -16.17
C GLN A 2 -27.94 -26.72 -16.68
N ALA A 3 -27.37 -25.54 -16.38
CA ALA A 3 -25.99 -25.21 -16.79
C ALA A 3 -24.93 -26.14 -16.19
N VAL A 4 -25.11 -26.61 -14.95
CA VAL A 4 -24.23 -27.58 -14.30
C VAL A 4 -24.33 -28.92 -15.02
N LEU A 5 -25.56 -29.42 -15.21
CA LEU A 5 -25.79 -30.69 -15.89
C LEU A 5 -25.25 -30.69 -17.33
N TRP A 6 -25.39 -29.57 -18.05
CA TRP A 6 -24.81 -29.40 -19.39
C TRP A 6 -23.28 -29.46 -19.37
N LEU A 7 -22.62 -28.74 -18.46
CA LEU A 7 -21.15 -28.81 -18.31
C LEU A 7 -20.68 -30.21 -17.95
N GLN A 8 -21.45 -30.94 -17.15
CA GLN A 8 -21.10 -32.27 -16.70
C GLN A 8 -21.23 -33.36 -17.78
N GLN A 9 -21.83 -33.06 -18.94
CA GLN A 9 -21.82 -33.96 -20.10
C GLN A 9 -20.40 -34.18 -20.66
N PHE A 10 -19.48 -33.25 -20.40
CA PHE A 10 -18.10 -33.30 -20.89
C PHE A 10 -17.13 -33.95 -19.90
N ILE A 11 -17.64 -34.53 -18.81
CA ILE A 11 -16.81 -35.08 -17.74
C ILE A 11 -15.84 -36.16 -18.27
N ASN A 12 -14.56 -36.00 -17.93
CA ASN A 12 -13.54 -37.03 -18.10
C ASN A 12 -12.35 -36.80 -17.15
N PRO A 13 -11.52 -37.82 -16.89
CA PRO A 13 -10.42 -37.71 -15.92
C PRO A 13 -9.40 -36.60 -16.23
N ALA A 14 -9.13 -36.31 -17.51
CA ALA A 14 -8.18 -35.26 -17.87
C ALA A 14 -8.74 -33.85 -17.58
N LEU A 15 -10.01 -33.61 -17.95
CA LEU A 15 -10.68 -32.36 -17.62
C LEU A 15 -10.90 -32.18 -16.12
N ASP A 16 -11.10 -33.26 -15.36
CA ASP A 16 -11.19 -33.19 -13.90
C ASP A 16 -9.92 -32.58 -13.29
N VAL A 17 -8.73 -33.05 -13.71
CA VAL A 17 -7.44 -32.51 -13.23
C VAL A 17 -7.29 -31.03 -13.63
N ILE A 18 -7.64 -30.69 -14.87
CA ILE A 18 -7.57 -29.30 -15.37
C ILE A 18 -8.49 -28.39 -14.56
N PHE A 19 -9.77 -28.76 -14.37
CA PHE A 19 -10.72 -27.91 -13.66
C PHE A 19 -10.46 -27.85 -12.16
N ILE A 20 -9.88 -28.88 -11.54
CA ILE A 20 -9.33 -28.78 -10.19
C ILE A 20 -8.21 -27.75 -10.16
N GLY A 21 -7.26 -27.81 -11.10
CA GLY A 21 -6.17 -26.83 -11.21
C GLY A 21 -6.66 -25.40 -11.42
N VAL A 22 -7.64 -25.21 -12.32
CA VAL A 22 -8.28 -23.91 -12.55
C VAL A 22 -9.02 -23.43 -11.30
N SER A 23 -9.70 -24.32 -10.56
CA SER A 23 -10.35 -23.96 -9.31
C SER A 23 -9.38 -23.42 -8.26
N LYS A 24 -8.14 -23.91 -8.21
CA LYS A 24 -7.10 -23.41 -7.30
C LYS A 24 -6.73 -21.95 -7.56
N LEU A 25 -6.98 -21.44 -8.77
CA LEU A 25 -6.80 -20.02 -9.11
C LEU A 25 -7.80 -19.09 -8.39
N GLY A 26 -8.84 -19.64 -7.76
CA GLY A 26 -9.75 -18.92 -6.88
C GLY A 26 -9.58 -19.25 -5.40
N GLU A 27 -8.56 -20.01 -5.00
CA GLU A 27 -8.40 -20.39 -3.59
C GLU A 27 -7.78 -19.28 -2.73
N GLU A 28 -8.10 -19.32 -1.44
CA GLU A 28 -7.60 -18.37 -0.44
C GLU A 28 -6.08 -18.30 -0.41
N MET A 29 -5.39 -19.44 -0.60
CA MET A 29 -3.93 -19.50 -0.57
C MET A 29 -3.31 -18.59 -1.65
N LEU A 30 -3.79 -18.65 -2.89
CA LEU A 30 -3.24 -17.82 -3.97
C LEU A 30 -3.41 -16.33 -3.65
N VAL A 31 -4.55 -15.98 -3.08
CA VAL A 31 -4.90 -14.61 -2.73
C VAL A 31 -4.08 -14.12 -1.52
N ILE A 32 -3.81 -14.99 -0.54
CA ILE A 32 -2.89 -14.71 0.57
C ILE A 32 -1.46 -14.49 0.05
N LEU A 33 -0.99 -15.32 -0.90
CA LEU A 33 0.31 -15.14 -1.53
C LEU A 33 0.41 -13.80 -2.25
N LEU A 34 -0.65 -13.39 -2.95
CA LEU A 34 -0.72 -12.10 -3.62
C LEU A 34 -0.67 -10.93 -2.62
N ALA A 35 -1.44 -11.02 -1.53
CA ALA A 35 -1.44 -10.02 -0.47
C ALA A 35 -0.07 -9.93 0.21
N ALA A 36 0.56 -11.07 0.52
CA ALA A 36 1.89 -11.15 1.10
C ALA A 36 2.96 -10.53 0.18
N PHE A 37 2.89 -10.81 -1.13
CA PHE A 37 3.75 -10.19 -2.13
C PHE A 37 3.68 -8.66 -2.10
N PHE A 38 2.47 -8.09 -2.09
CA PHE A 38 2.34 -6.64 -2.04
C PHE A 38 2.73 -6.04 -0.68
N LEU A 39 2.32 -6.66 0.43
CA LEU A 39 2.61 -6.18 1.79
C LEU A 39 4.09 -6.16 2.10
N TRP A 40 4.82 -7.21 1.74
CA TRP A 40 6.20 -7.41 2.18
C TRP A 40 7.24 -7.27 1.06
N GLY A 41 6.85 -7.50 -0.19
CA GLY A 41 7.77 -7.64 -1.32
C GLY A 41 7.74 -6.54 -2.35
N TYR A 42 6.70 -5.69 -2.42
CA TYR A 42 6.59 -4.72 -3.51
C TYR A 42 6.16 -3.32 -3.07
N GLU A 43 4.88 -3.15 -2.67
CA GLU A 43 4.31 -1.85 -2.34
C GLU A 43 3.28 -2.02 -1.23
N LYS A 44 3.73 -1.84 0.02
CA LYS A 44 2.92 -2.11 1.22
C LYS A 44 1.54 -1.46 1.21
N ARG A 45 1.45 -0.22 0.71
CA ARG A 45 0.17 0.52 0.60
C ARG A 45 -0.83 -0.20 -0.31
N THR A 46 -0.37 -0.71 -1.44
CA THR A 46 -1.19 -1.57 -2.32
C THR A 46 -1.55 -2.88 -1.61
N GLY A 47 -0.64 -3.44 -0.81
CA GLY A 47 -0.90 -4.61 0.04
C GLY A 47 -2.01 -4.39 1.06
N TYR A 48 -1.98 -3.28 1.79
CA TYR A 48 -3.04 -2.92 2.75
C TYR A 48 -4.40 -2.73 2.08
N LYS A 49 -4.44 -2.08 0.91
CA LYS A 49 -5.67 -1.95 0.10
C LYS A 49 -6.22 -3.30 -0.33
N LEU A 50 -5.35 -4.21 -0.76
CA LEU A 50 -5.75 -5.56 -1.16
C LEU A 50 -6.30 -6.33 0.03
N VAL A 51 -5.59 -6.37 1.16
CA VAL A 51 -6.06 -7.03 2.39
C VAL A 51 -7.38 -6.47 2.88
N PHE A 52 -7.52 -5.14 2.93
CA PHE A 52 -8.78 -4.49 3.28
C PHE A 52 -9.92 -4.96 2.37
N THR A 53 -9.70 -4.95 1.05
CA THR A 53 -10.69 -5.40 0.05
C THR A 53 -11.07 -6.87 0.27
N LEU A 54 -10.09 -7.73 0.57
CA LEU A 54 -10.30 -9.15 0.80
C LEU A 54 -11.11 -9.43 2.07
N LEU A 55 -10.81 -8.73 3.18
CA LEU A 55 -11.55 -8.87 4.42
C LEU A 55 -13.00 -8.44 4.27
N ILE A 56 -13.25 -7.30 3.61
CA ILE A 56 -14.61 -6.82 3.34
C ILE A 56 -15.36 -7.80 2.41
N SER A 57 -14.71 -8.26 1.33
CA SER A 57 -15.29 -9.23 0.40
C SER A 57 -15.66 -10.54 1.10
N ALA A 58 -14.75 -11.10 1.92
CA ALA A 58 -15.01 -12.33 2.67
C ALA A 58 -16.13 -12.15 3.71
N GLY A 59 -16.21 -10.98 4.35
CA GLY A 59 -17.29 -10.62 5.26
C GLY A 59 -18.65 -10.61 4.55
N LEU A 60 -18.73 -9.95 3.39
CA LEU A 60 -19.93 -9.95 2.54
C LEU A 60 -20.30 -11.36 2.08
N ASN A 61 -19.34 -12.16 1.63
CA ASN A 61 -19.60 -13.54 1.22
C ASN A 61 -20.22 -14.37 2.36
N THR A 62 -19.64 -14.27 3.56
CA THR A 62 -20.11 -14.95 4.77
C THR A 62 -21.52 -14.48 5.16
N ALA A 63 -21.76 -13.18 5.15
CA ALA A 63 -23.07 -12.61 5.47
C ALA A 63 -24.15 -13.11 4.50
N VAL A 64 -23.90 -13.03 3.18
CA VAL A 64 -24.85 -13.49 2.16
C VAL A 64 -25.11 -14.99 2.28
N LYS A 65 -24.07 -15.80 2.54
CA LYS A 65 -24.23 -17.24 2.82
C LYS A 65 -25.16 -17.51 3.99
N ASN A 66 -24.98 -16.78 5.09
CA ASN A 66 -25.76 -16.98 6.32
C ASN A 66 -27.20 -16.47 6.22
N ILE A 67 -27.46 -15.49 5.35
CA ILE A 67 -28.81 -14.96 5.06
C ILE A 67 -29.60 -15.96 4.20
N PHE A 68 -29.04 -16.37 3.06
CA PHE A 68 -29.81 -17.16 2.08
C PHE A 68 -29.74 -18.67 2.32
N ARG A 69 -28.68 -19.17 2.96
CA ARG A 69 -28.51 -20.58 3.35
C ARG A 69 -28.78 -21.60 2.25
N VAL A 70 -28.48 -21.24 1.00
CA VAL A 70 -28.79 -22.07 -0.17
C VAL A 70 -28.01 -23.38 -0.12
N PRO A 71 -28.67 -24.55 -0.22
CA PRO A 71 -27.99 -25.84 -0.23
C PRO A 71 -27.12 -25.98 -1.48
N ARG A 72 -26.02 -26.74 -1.36
CA ARG A 72 -25.12 -27.00 -2.48
C ARG A 72 -25.72 -28.04 -3.45
N PRO A 73 -25.28 -28.07 -4.71
CA PRO A 73 -25.61 -29.14 -5.66
C PRO A 73 -25.09 -30.53 -5.27
N ILE A 74 -24.30 -30.63 -4.19
CA ILE A 74 -23.66 -31.89 -3.77
C ILE A 74 -24.72 -32.92 -3.41
N GLY A 75 -24.68 -34.07 -4.07
CA GLY A 75 -25.66 -35.15 -3.88
C GLY A 75 -27.00 -34.92 -4.58
N ALA A 76 -27.16 -33.85 -5.36
CA ALA A 76 -28.36 -33.65 -6.17
C ALA A 76 -28.44 -34.71 -7.30
N PRO A 77 -29.65 -35.18 -7.68
CA PRO A 77 -29.82 -36.18 -8.72
C PRO A 77 -29.14 -35.76 -10.04
N GLY A 78 -28.27 -36.62 -10.57
CA GLY A 78 -27.56 -36.39 -11.83
C GLY A 78 -26.33 -35.47 -11.72
N VAL A 79 -25.99 -34.97 -10.52
CA VAL A 79 -24.79 -34.15 -10.32
C VAL A 79 -23.65 -34.99 -9.75
N ARG A 80 -22.54 -35.07 -10.47
CA ARG A 80 -21.27 -35.60 -9.94
C ARG A 80 -20.52 -34.48 -9.22
N SER A 81 -20.22 -34.66 -7.95
CA SER A 81 -19.43 -33.70 -7.17
C SER A 81 -18.07 -34.28 -6.85
N ILE A 82 -17.01 -33.54 -7.18
CA ILE A 82 -15.61 -33.86 -6.84
C ILE A 82 -14.96 -32.63 -6.22
N TYR A 83 -13.82 -32.81 -5.54
CA TYR A 83 -13.12 -31.72 -4.84
C TYR A 83 -13.98 -31.06 -3.75
N THR A 84 -14.83 -31.85 -3.09
CA THR A 84 -15.82 -31.42 -2.09
C THR A 84 -15.19 -30.88 -0.81
N GLU A 85 -13.96 -31.30 -0.50
CA GLU A 85 -13.15 -30.78 0.59
C GLU A 85 -12.85 -29.27 0.44
N SER A 86 -12.86 -28.75 -0.79
CA SER A 86 -12.73 -27.31 -1.08
C SER A 86 -14.04 -26.53 -0.84
N ALA A 87 -15.15 -27.22 -0.55
CA ALA A 87 -16.50 -26.66 -0.54
C ALA A 87 -17.12 -26.65 0.87
N GLY A 88 -16.65 -25.74 1.74
CA GLY A 88 -17.26 -25.51 3.06
C GLY A 88 -18.52 -24.64 3.04
N GLY A 89 -19.47 -24.90 3.94
CA GLY A 89 -20.66 -24.05 4.17
C GLY A 89 -21.69 -24.04 3.03
N TYR A 90 -22.53 -23.01 2.98
CA TYR A 90 -23.62 -22.85 1.98
C TYR A 90 -23.10 -22.60 0.55
N SER A 91 -23.96 -22.79 -0.46
CA SER A 91 -23.59 -22.61 -1.87
C SER A 91 -23.47 -21.14 -2.29
N PHE A 92 -24.50 -20.35 -1.98
CA PHE A 92 -24.66 -19.00 -2.51
C PHE A 92 -24.02 -17.94 -1.60
N PRO A 93 -23.15 -17.03 -2.09
CA PRO A 93 -22.52 -17.02 -3.40
C PRO A 93 -21.21 -17.82 -3.42
N SER A 94 -20.64 -18.06 -4.61
CA SER A 94 -19.40 -18.84 -4.76
C SER A 94 -18.19 -18.08 -4.23
N GLY A 95 -17.56 -18.62 -3.16
CA GLY A 95 -16.37 -18.01 -2.55
C GLY A 95 -15.16 -17.97 -3.49
N HIS A 96 -14.88 -19.08 -4.20
CA HIS A 96 -13.74 -19.16 -5.13
C HIS A 96 -13.88 -18.20 -6.32
N THR A 97 -15.10 -18.06 -6.84
CA THR A 97 -15.35 -17.11 -7.93
C THR A 97 -15.23 -15.68 -7.43
N GLN A 98 -15.68 -15.40 -6.20
CA GLN A 98 -15.60 -14.08 -5.60
C GLN A 98 -14.15 -13.66 -5.26
N SER A 99 -13.34 -14.55 -4.70
CA SER A 99 -11.91 -14.31 -4.42
C SER A 99 -11.10 -14.10 -5.70
N ALA A 100 -11.33 -14.93 -6.74
CA ALA A 100 -10.77 -14.73 -8.08
C ALA A 100 -11.17 -13.36 -8.64
N ALA A 101 -12.45 -13.01 -8.56
CA ALA A 101 -12.96 -11.72 -9.00
C ALA A 101 -12.31 -10.55 -8.28
N VAL A 102 -12.09 -10.64 -6.96
CA VAL A 102 -11.34 -9.60 -6.24
C VAL A 102 -9.90 -9.51 -6.75
N ALA A 103 -9.16 -10.62 -6.74
CA ALA A 103 -7.73 -10.64 -7.03
C ALA A 103 -7.42 -10.15 -8.46
N TYR A 104 -8.11 -10.70 -9.46
CA TYR A 104 -7.83 -10.40 -10.86
C TYR A 104 -8.32 -9.02 -11.28
N THR A 105 -9.47 -8.57 -10.76
CA THR A 105 -9.94 -7.19 -10.99
C THR A 105 -8.99 -6.18 -10.35
N PHE A 106 -8.54 -6.44 -9.12
CA PHE A 106 -7.59 -5.57 -8.42
C PHE A 106 -6.26 -5.47 -9.19
N LEU A 107 -5.73 -6.60 -9.69
CA LEU A 107 -4.53 -6.61 -10.53
C LEU A 107 -4.72 -5.88 -11.85
N ALA A 108 -5.85 -6.09 -12.55
CA ALA A 108 -6.14 -5.39 -13.79
C ALA A 108 -6.20 -3.87 -13.62
N ARG A 109 -6.80 -3.40 -12.51
CA ARG A 109 -6.78 -1.97 -12.13
C ARG A 109 -5.37 -1.46 -11.90
N ARG A 110 -4.52 -2.24 -11.21
CA ARG A 110 -3.15 -1.83 -10.88
C ARG A 110 -2.24 -1.76 -12.10
N ILE A 111 -2.40 -2.71 -13.03
CA ILE A 111 -1.66 -2.75 -14.30
C ILE A 111 -2.17 -1.67 -15.27
N ALA A 112 -3.48 -1.35 -15.21
CA ALA A 112 -4.12 -0.30 -16.00
C ALA A 112 -3.94 -0.43 -17.52
N LYS A 113 -3.78 -1.67 -18.04
CA LYS A 113 -3.69 -1.96 -19.47
C LYS A 113 -4.90 -2.78 -19.92
N ARG A 114 -5.39 -2.53 -21.14
CA ARG A 114 -6.56 -3.23 -21.71
C ARG A 114 -6.41 -4.74 -21.69
N TRP A 115 -5.23 -5.26 -22.02
CA TRP A 115 -4.96 -6.71 -22.00
C TRP A 115 -5.13 -7.32 -20.61
N ALA A 116 -4.80 -6.60 -19.53
CA ALA A 116 -4.91 -7.11 -18.17
C ALA A 116 -6.37 -7.31 -17.75
N TRP A 117 -7.26 -6.43 -18.21
CA TRP A 117 -8.71 -6.59 -18.01
C TRP A 117 -9.28 -7.80 -18.76
N ILE A 118 -8.79 -8.06 -19.98
CA ILE A 118 -9.19 -9.24 -20.76
C ILE A 118 -8.74 -10.52 -20.05
N VAL A 119 -7.48 -10.57 -19.62
CA VAL A 119 -6.94 -11.71 -18.86
C VAL A 119 -7.71 -11.92 -17.56
N ALA A 120 -7.99 -10.84 -16.81
CA ALA A 120 -8.76 -10.93 -15.57
C ALA A 120 -10.17 -11.48 -15.81
N ALA A 121 -10.88 -10.97 -16.82
CA ALA A 121 -12.20 -11.48 -17.18
C ALA A 121 -12.15 -12.97 -17.56
N GLY A 122 -11.17 -13.38 -18.37
CA GLY A 122 -10.95 -14.77 -18.75
C GLY A 122 -10.72 -15.68 -17.54
N LEU A 123 -9.83 -15.29 -16.62
CA LEU A 123 -9.54 -16.07 -15.40
C LEU A 123 -10.76 -16.20 -14.48
N ILE A 124 -11.53 -15.12 -14.30
CA ILE A 124 -12.76 -15.14 -13.49
C ILE A 124 -13.78 -16.09 -14.10
N VAL A 125 -13.98 -16.04 -15.41
CA VAL A 125 -14.90 -16.95 -16.13
C VAL A 125 -14.43 -18.40 -16.04
N LEU A 126 -13.14 -18.66 -16.20
CA LEU A 126 -12.57 -20.00 -16.08
C LEU A 126 -12.79 -20.59 -14.67
N VAL A 127 -12.57 -19.79 -13.62
CA VAL A 127 -12.86 -20.21 -12.24
C VAL A 127 -14.36 -20.43 -12.04
N ALA A 128 -15.22 -19.56 -12.56
CA ALA A 128 -16.68 -19.75 -12.46
C ALA A 128 -17.14 -21.06 -13.12
N ILE A 129 -16.62 -21.36 -14.32
CA ILE A 129 -16.91 -22.61 -15.04
C ILE A 129 -16.40 -23.81 -14.26
N SER A 130 -15.19 -23.76 -13.70
CA SER A 130 -14.64 -24.87 -12.93
C SER A 130 -15.52 -25.23 -11.73
N ARG A 131 -16.05 -24.25 -11.00
CA ARG A 131 -16.93 -24.50 -9.85
C ARG A 131 -18.27 -25.15 -10.22
N MET A 132 -18.78 -24.88 -11.42
CA MET A 132 -19.97 -25.56 -11.95
C MET A 132 -19.63 -26.96 -12.46
N TYR A 133 -18.54 -27.12 -13.21
CA TYR A 133 -18.08 -28.42 -13.73
C TYR A 133 -17.86 -29.42 -12.58
N LEU A 134 -17.18 -29.00 -11.51
CA LEU A 134 -16.92 -29.82 -10.32
C LEU A 134 -18.18 -30.15 -9.49
N GLY A 135 -19.35 -29.62 -9.87
CA GLY A 135 -20.63 -29.90 -9.20
C GLY A 135 -20.75 -29.28 -7.81
N LEU A 136 -20.06 -28.16 -7.57
CA LEU A 136 -19.98 -27.52 -6.24
C LEU A 136 -20.83 -26.26 -6.12
N HIS A 137 -21.19 -25.65 -7.25
CA HIS A 137 -21.96 -24.40 -7.34
C HIS A 137 -22.85 -24.36 -8.58
N THR A 138 -23.92 -23.58 -8.50
CA THR A 138 -24.81 -23.27 -9.62
C THR A 138 -24.36 -22.00 -10.35
N LEU A 139 -24.93 -21.74 -11.53
CA LEU A 139 -24.69 -20.51 -12.30
C LEU A 139 -24.97 -19.23 -11.49
N GLN A 140 -26.06 -19.21 -10.72
CA GLN A 140 -26.41 -18.07 -9.87
C GLN A 140 -25.33 -17.81 -8.80
N ASP A 141 -24.79 -18.86 -8.20
CA ASP A 141 -23.75 -18.75 -7.17
C ASP A 141 -22.49 -18.10 -7.72
N VAL A 142 -22.06 -18.51 -8.92
CA VAL A 142 -20.82 -18.00 -9.55
C VAL A 142 -21.00 -16.60 -10.11
N LEU A 143 -22.15 -16.28 -10.71
CA LEU A 143 -22.44 -14.92 -11.21
C LEU A 143 -22.50 -13.91 -10.08
N CYS A 144 -23.20 -14.23 -8.99
CA CYS A 144 -23.27 -13.37 -7.81
C CYS A 144 -21.88 -13.22 -7.16
N GLY A 145 -21.13 -14.32 -7.03
CA GLY A 145 -19.76 -14.29 -6.52
C GLY A 145 -18.85 -13.37 -7.36
N ALA A 146 -18.89 -13.50 -8.68
CA ALA A 146 -18.14 -12.63 -9.59
C ALA A 146 -18.52 -11.16 -9.44
N ALA A 147 -19.82 -10.85 -9.43
CA ALA A 147 -20.33 -9.49 -9.28
C ALA A 147 -19.90 -8.86 -7.95
N LEU A 148 -20.08 -9.57 -6.82
CA LEU A 148 -19.65 -9.08 -5.50
C LEU A 148 -18.14 -8.84 -5.46
N GLY A 149 -17.34 -9.74 -6.02
CA GLY A 149 -15.89 -9.61 -6.03
C GLY A 149 -15.39 -8.44 -6.88
N ILE A 150 -15.95 -8.25 -8.08
CA ILE A 150 -15.64 -7.11 -8.95
C ILE A 150 -16.02 -5.79 -8.26
N LEU A 151 -17.23 -5.71 -7.70
CA LEU A 151 -17.69 -4.50 -7.00
C LEU A 151 -16.79 -4.17 -5.81
N CYS A 152 -16.40 -5.16 -5.00
CA CYS A 152 -15.44 -4.95 -3.90
C CYS A 152 -14.09 -4.45 -4.41
N ALA A 153 -13.52 -5.08 -5.45
CA ALA A 153 -12.24 -4.67 -6.02
C ALA A 153 -12.26 -3.26 -6.64
N LEU A 154 -13.43 -2.77 -7.05
CA LEU A 154 -13.60 -1.40 -7.53
C LEU A 154 -13.81 -0.41 -6.38
N PHE A 155 -14.69 -0.74 -5.44
CA PHE A 155 -15.15 0.16 -4.38
C PHE A 155 -14.21 0.25 -3.18
N CYS A 156 -13.74 -0.88 -2.64
CA CYS A 156 -12.96 -0.89 -1.40
C CYS A 156 -11.64 -0.10 -1.50
N PRO A 157 -10.84 -0.21 -2.60
CA PRO A 157 -9.64 0.62 -2.72
C PRO A 157 -9.96 2.11 -2.83
N TRP A 158 -11.04 2.48 -3.52
CA TRP A 158 -11.51 3.87 -3.60
C TRP A 158 -11.92 4.39 -2.22
N LEU A 159 -12.69 3.59 -1.46
CA LEU A 159 -13.12 3.93 -0.11
C LEU A 159 -11.92 4.09 0.83
N PHE A 160 -10.95 3.19 0.73
CA PHE A 160 -9.71 3.23 1.51
C PHE A 160 -8.98 4.56 1.31
N ASP A 161 -8.82 5.00 0.05
CA ASP A 161 -8.19 6.27 -0.29
C ASP A 161 -9.03 7.47 0.13
N LYS A 162 -10.34 7.43 -0.13
CA LYS A 162 -11.26 8.54 0.16
C LYS A 162 -11.39 8.79 1.66
N ALA A 163 -11.49 7.73 2.46
CA ALA A 163 -11.51 7.81 3.91
C ALA A 163 -10.11 8.05 4.51
N LYS A 164 -9.04 7.94 3.70
CA LYS A 164 -7.64 8.12 4.11
C LYS A 164 -7.30 7.21 5.29
N LEU A 165 -7.68 5.93 5.18
CA LEU A 165 -7.56 4.98 6.29
C LEU A 165 -6.11 4.75 6.72
N ASP A 166 -5.17 4.93 5.80
CA ASP A 166 -3.72 4.87 6.01
C ASP A 166 -3.11 6.15 6.62
N GLN A 167 -3.89 7.22 6.83
CA GLN A 167 -3.38 8.49 7.36
C GLN A 167 -3.70 8.68 8.84
N GLY A 168 -2.65 8.82 9.65
CA GLY A 168 -2.77 9.01 11.10
C GLY A 168 -3.53 7.86 11.74
N TRP A 169 -4.46 8.19 12.64
CA TRP A 169 -5.23 7.20 13.41
C TRP A 169 -6.58 6.83 12.78
N ARG A 170 -6.87 7.29 11.57
CA ARG A 170 -8.18 7.09 10.92
C ARG A 170 -8.50 5.61 10.66
N GLY A 171 -7.49 4.76 10.47
CA GLY A 171 -7.65 3.33 10.33
C GLY A 171 -8.35 2.65 11.52
N LEU A 172 -8.25 3.24 12.73
CA LEU A 172 -8.89 2.69 13.94
C LEU A 172 -10.42 2.61 13.83
N TRP A 173 -11.05 3.40 12.96
CA TRP A 173 -12.49 3.29 12.71
C TRP A 173 -12.90 1.90 12.22
N LEU A 174 -11.98 1.12 11.63
CA LEU A 174 -12.22 -0.26 11.21
C LEU A 174 -12.31 -1.26 12.39
N MET A 175 -11.91 -0.88 13.61
CA MET A 175 -12.06 -1.72 14.80
C MET A 175 -13.54 -1.92 15.15
N LEU A 176 -14.40 -0.92 14.91
CA LEU A 176 -15.83 -1.01 15.18
C LEU A 176 -16.52 -2.08 14.32
N PRO A 177 -16.43 -2.05 12.97
CA PRO A 177 -16.98 -3.13 12.15
C PRO A 177 -16.26 -4.46 12.38
N GLY A 178 -14.96 -4.46 12.70
CA GLY A 178 -14.23 -5.69 13.06
C GLY A 178 -14.76 -6.36 14.34
N GLY A 179 -14.94 -5.57 15.40
CA GLY A 179 -15.52 -6.03 16.67
C GLY A 179 -16.98 -6.45 16.50
N ALA A 180 -17.79 -5.67 15.77
CA ALA A 180 -19.17 -6.01 15.49
C ALA A 180 -19.29 -7.34 14.72
N LEU A 181 -18.42 -7.57 13.73
CA LEU A 181 -18.39 -8.84 13.01
C LEU A 181 -18.01 -10.01 13.92
N ALA A 182 -17.03 -9.83 14.81
CA ALA A 182 -16.63 -10.88 15.75
C ALA A 182 -17.72 -11.22 16.77
N LEU A 183 -18.45 -10.22 17.26
CA LEU A 183 -19.47 -10.39 18.29
C LEU A 183 -20.83 -10.85 17.73
N PHE A 184 -21.23 -10.31 16.57
CA PHE A 184 -22.59 -10.48 16.03
C PHE A 184 -22.63 -11.20 14.68
N GLY A 185 -21.50 -11.38 14.00
CA GLY A 185 -21.46 -11.95 12.65
C GLY A 185 -21.81 -13.44 12.58
N GLY A 186 -21.76 -14.15 13.71
CA GLY A 186 -22.19 -15.54 13.84
C GLY A 186 -21.21 -16.54 13.20
N GLY A 187 -20.71 -17.47 14.02
CA GLY A 187 -19.86 -18.56 13.57
C GLY A 187 -18.37 -18.21 13.53
N HIS A 188 -17.54 -19.26 13.38
CA HIS A 188 -16.09 -19.15 13.50
C HIS A 188 -15.50 -18.17 12.47
N THR A 189 -15.92 -18.23 11.19
CA THR A 189 -15.39 -17.35 10.11
C THR A 189 -15.55 -15.86 10.41
N ALA A 190 -16.69 -15.44 10.98
CA ALA A 190 -16.92 -14.05 11.35
C ALA A 190 -15.93 -13.57 12.42
N ILE A 191 -15.62 -14.43 13.39
CA ILE A 191 -14.61 -14.17 14.42
C ILE A 191 -13.22 -14.02 13.81
N GLN A 192 -12.85 -14.88 12.85
CA GLN A 192 -11.56 -14.79 12.14
C GLN A 192 -11.41 -13.45 11.41
N LEU A 193 -12.43 -13.09 10.63
CA LEU A 193 -12.44 -11.85 9.86
C LEU A 193 -12.46 -10.62 10.76
N GLY A 194 -13.23 -10.65 11.84
CA GLY A 194 -13.29 -9.59 12.83
C GLY A 194 -11.94 -9.36 13.51
N GLY A 195 -11.25 -10.43 13.92
CA GLY A 195 -9.90 -10.34 14.51
C GLY A 195 -8.86 -9.80 13.53
N LEU A 196 -8.87 -10.25 12.27
CA LEU A 196 -7.95 -9.74 11.25
C LEU A 196 -8.22 -8.28 10.87
N LEU A 197 -9.49 -7.86 10.79
CA LEU A 197 -9.86 -6.47 10.52
C LEU A 197 -9.50 -5.56 11.69
N PHE A 198 -9.69 -6.03 12.93
CA PHE A 198 -9.26 -5.34 14.14
C PHE A 198 -7.74 -5.17 14.16
N ALA A 199 -6.98 -6.23 13.86
CA ALA A 199 -5.54 -6.15 13.76
C ALA A 199 -5.09 -5.18 12.66
N LEU A 200 -5.68 -5.23 11.47
CA LEU A 200 -5.41 -4.29 10.38
C LEU A 200 -5.61 -2.84 10.85
N ALA A 201 -6.75 -2.56 11.50
CA ALA A 201 -7.13 -1.24 11.99
C ALA A 201 -6.12 -0.68 13.00
N PHE A 202 -5.70 -1.51 13.95
CA PHE A 202 -4.75 -1.13 15.01
C PHE A 202 -3.31 -1.05 14.50
N CYS A 203 -2.88 -2.02 13.70
CA CYS A 203 -1.48 -2.20 13.31
C CYS A 203 -1.04 -1.26 12.19
N MET A 204 -1.91 -0.98 11.22
CA MET A 204 -1.54 -0.19 10.04
C MET A 204 -1.07 1.23 10.38
N PRO A 205 -1.75 2.02 11.25
CA PRO A 205 -1.25 3.33 11.68
C PRO A 205 0.14 3.26 12.34
N ILE A 206 0.36 2.22 13.14
CA ILE A 206 1.60 2.01 13.90
C ILE A 206 2.75 1.68 12.93
N GLU A 207 2.51 0.79 11.97
CA GLU A 207 3.48 0.43 10.94
C GLU A 207 3.87 1.67 10.12
N MET A 208 2.87 2.41 9.62
CA MET A 208 3.09 3.58 8.77
C MET A 208 3.83 4.72 9.50
N LYS A 209 3.60 4.88 10.81
CA LYS A 209 4.17 5.98 11.59
C LYS A 209 5.56 5.68 12.14
N TRP A 210 5.80 4.46 12.62
CA TRP A 210 7.00 4.17 13.42
C TRP A 210 7.94 3.14 12.80
N ILE A 211 7.41 2.13 12.10
CA ILE A 211 8.26 1.14 11.44
C ILE A 211 8.72 1.68 10.08
N ASP A 212 7.77 2.28 9.35
CA ASP A 212 7.90 2.72 7.96
C ASP A 212 8.73 1.73 7.13
N TYR A 213 8.28 0.48 7.09
CA TYR A 213 8.99 -0.57 6.37
C TYR A 213 9.05 -0.24 4.88
N ASN A 214 10.26 -0.24 4.32
CA ASN A 214 10.48 -0.02 2.89
C ASN A 214 10.67 -1.37 2.19
N CYS A 215 9.80 -1.68 1.22
CA CYS A 215 9.85 -2.90 0.41
C CYS A 215 10.93 -2.86 -0.70
N GLN A 216 11.74 -1.80 -0.75
CA GLN A 216 12.77 -1.61 -1.77
C GLN A 216 14.01 -2.45 -1.46
N GLY A 217 14.34 -3.36 -2.38
CA GLY A 217 15.50 -4.24 -2.31
C GLY A 217 15.55 -5.18 -3.53
N ALA A 218 16.70 -5.82 -3.75
CA ALA A 218 16.89 -6.80 -4.82
C ALA A 218 15.85 -7.93 -4.76
N GLY A 219 15.53 -8.55 -5.91
CA GLY A 219 14.46 -9.55 -6.05
C GLY A 219 14.53 -10.71 -5.03
N LEU A 220 15.74 -11.18 -4.69
CA LEU A 220 15.93 -12.23 -3.69
C LEU A 220 15.49 -11.79 -2.29
N ARG A 221 15.74 -10.54 -1.88
CA ARG A 221 15.31 -10.01 -0.58
C ARG A 221 13.79 -9.96 -0.46
N ARG A 222 13.10 -9.65 -1.57
CA ARG A 222 11.62 -9.65 -1.63
C ARG A 222 11.05 -11.05 -1.45
N LEU A 223 11.63 -12.05 -2.11
CA LEU A 223 11.21 -13.44 -1.97
C LEU A 223 11.44 -13.97 -0.55
N VAL A 224 12.60 -13.67 0.04
CA VAL A 224 12.91 -14.03 1.43
C VAL A 224 11.94 -13.36 2.39
N ALA A 225 11.64 -12.07 2.22
CA ALA A 225 10.66 -11.36 3.04
C ALA A 225 9.27 -12.01 3.01
N VAL A 226 8.80 -12.37 1.80
CA VAL A 226 7.51 -13.06 1.63
C VAL A 226 7.53 -14.45 2.29
N ALA A 227 8.57 -15.24 2.05
CA ALA A 227 8.70 -16.58 2.61
C ALA A 227 8.77 -16.57 4.14
N CYS A 228 9.61 -15.70 4.71
CA CYS A 228 9.72 -15.51 6.17
C CYS A 228 8.40 -15.02 6.76
N GLY A 229 7.70 -14.10 6.08
CA GLY A 229 6.41 -13.61 6.53
C GLY A 229 5.33 -14.69 6.58
N LEU A 230 5.23 -15.51 5.53
CA LEU A 230 4.30 -16.65 5.51
C LEU A 230 4.65 -17.69 6.58
N ALA A 231 5.93 -18.02 6.74
CA ALA A 231 6.38 -18.96 7.76
C ALA A 231 6.07 -18.46 9.18
N ALA A 232 6.35 -17.18 9.46
CA ALA A 232 6.03 -16.57 10.76
C ALA A 232 4.52 -16.55 11.03
N ALA A 233 3.69 -16.22 10.04
CA ALA A 233 2.24 -16.26 10.18
C ALA A 233 1.74 -17.68 10.51
N PHE A 234 2.32 -18.72 9.89
CA PHE A 234 2.01 -20.11 10.18
C PHE A 234 2.42 -20.52 11.60
N VAL A 235 3.65 -20.17 12.02
CA VAL A 235 4.16 -20.45 13.37
C VAL A 235 3.30 -19.77 14.44
N ILE A 236 2.94 -18.50 14.25
CA ILE A 236 2.07 -17.76 15.18
C ILE A 236 0.72 -18.46 15.31
N LYS A 237 0.09 -18.82 14.18
CA LYS A 237 -1.19 -19.51 14.18
C LYS A 237 -1.12 -20.86 14.91
N ALA A 238 -0.11 -21.67 14.61
CA ALA A 238 0.08 -22.99 15.20
C ALA A 238 0.37 -22.91 16.71
N GLY A 239 1.28 -22.03 17.13
CA GLY A 239 1.63 -21.83 18.54
C GLY A 239 0.45 -21.33 19.36
N LEU A 240 -0.30 -20.34 18.86
CA LEU A 240 -1.49 -19.84 19.56
C LEU A 240 -2.59 -20.91 19.68
N LYS A 241 -2.77 -21.74 18.65
CA LYS A 241 -3.74 -22.85 18.70
C LYS A 241 -3.39 -23.91 19.76
N ALA A 242 -2.09 -24.10 20.03
CA ALA A 242 -1.64 -25.07 21.01
C ALA A 242 -1.85 -24.62 22.47
N VAL A 243 -1.93 -23.31 22.71
CA VAL A 243 -1.99 -22.72 24.06
C VAL A 243 -3.40 -22.25 24.43
N LEU A 244 -4.15 -21.72 23.45
CA LEU A 244 -5.45 -21.13 23.71
C LEU A 244 -6.57 -22.20 23.71
N PRO A 245 -7.56 -22.09 24.62
CA PRO A 245 -8.68 -23.01 24.66
C PRO A 245 -9.60 -22.81 23.44
N ASP A 246 -10.35 -23.86 23.07
CA ASP A 246 -11.31 -23.82 21.96
C ASP A 246 -12.57 -23.04 22.35
N ALA A 247 -12.47 -21.71 22.27
CA ALA A 247 -13.54 -20.78 22.62
C ALA A 247 -13.60 -19.60 21.63
N PRO A 248 -14.78 -18.98 21.42
CA PRO A 248 -14.92 -17.84 20.50
C PRO A 248 -13.96 -16.68 20.79
N LEU A 249 -13.78 -16.32 22.07
CA LEU A 249 -12.87 -15.26 22.48
C LEU A 249 -11.41 -15.63 22.19
N SER A 250 -11.03 -16.89 22.44
CA SER A 250 -9.70 -17.40 22.11
C SER A 250 -9.41 -17.35 20.62
N ALA A 251 -10.39 -17.72 19.79
CA ALA A 251 -10.28 -17.59 18.34
C ALA A 251 -10.08 -16.12 17.95
N PHE A 252 -10.88 -15.19 18.49
CA PHE A 252 -10.70 -13.77 18.23
C PHE A 252 -9.28 -13.29 18.57
N VAL A 253 -8.80 -13.59 19.78
CA VAL A 253 -7.44 -13.25 20.24
C VAL A 253 -6.38 -13.86 19.33
N GLN A 254 -6.58 -15.11 18.89
CA GLN A 254 -5.67 -15.78 17.97
C GLN A 254 -5.53 -15.02 16.65
N TYR A 255 -6.63 -14.59 16.03
CA TYR A 255 -6.59 -13.86 14.76
C TYR A 255 -6.10 -12.42 14.91
N VAL A 256 -6.35 -11.77 16.05
CA VAL A 256 -5.73 -10.47 16.36
C VAL A 256 -4.22 -10.62 16.46
N ALA A 257 -3.72 -11.58 17.24
CA ALA A 257 -2.29 -11.81 17.41
C ALA A 257 -1.60 -12.24 16.10
N MET A 258 -2.25 -13.10 15.29
CA MET A 258 -1.80 -13.44 13.95
C MET A 258 -1.71 -12.19 13.05
N GLY A 259 -2.76 -11.37 13.04
CA GLY A 259 -2.77 -10.12 12.28
C GLY A 259 -1.68 -9.15 12.74
N THR A 260 -1.45 -9.01 14.04
CA THR A 260 -0.34 -8.20 14.60
C THR A 260 1.02 -8.70 14.12
N GLY A 261 1.23 -10.02 14.08
CA GLY A 261 2.43 -10.61 13.50
C GLY A 261 2.60 -10.24 12.02
N VAL A 262 1.53 -10.34 11.23
CA VAL A 262 1.50 -10.05 9.79
C VAL A 262 1.75 -8.57 9.49
N PHE A 263 1.08 -7.66 10.20
CA PHE A 263 1.06 -6.22 9.89
C PHE A 263 2.11 -5.41 10.64
N LEU A 264 2.66 -5.91 11.77
CA LEU A 264 3.71 -5.22 12.53
C LEU A 264 4.96 -6.08 12.74
N GLY A 265 4.80 -7.30 13.24
CA GLY A 265 5.92 -8.15 13.64
C GLY A 265 6.88 -8.44 12.47
N ILE A 266 6.35 -8.89 11.34
CA ILE A 266 7.13 -9.21 10.14
C ILE A 266 7.77 -7.95 9.54
N PRO A 267 7.03 -6.85 9.27
CA PRO A 267 7.62 -5.58 8.85
C PRO A 267 8.74 -5.10 9.78
N TYR A 268 8.55 -5.17 11.10
CA TYR A 268 9.56 -4.79 12.09
C TYR A 268 10.81 -5.66 12.02
N LEU A 269 10.66 -6.98 11.94
CA LEU A 269 11.79 -7.92 11.84
C LEU A 269 12.58 -7.69 10.54
N ILE A 270 11.88 -7.55 9.40
CA ILE A 270 12.55 -7.28 8.13
C ILE A 270 13.22 -5.92 8.17
N HIS A 271 12.55 -4.88 8.70
CA HIS A 271 13.14 -3.57 8.90
C HIS A 271 14.44 -3.68 9.70
N ARG A 272 14.44 -4.38 10.85
CA ARG A 272 15.63 -4.57 11.69
C ARG A 272 16.77 -5.34 11.00
N MET A 273 16.44 -6.35 10.20
CA MET A 273 17.43 -7.13 9.44
C MET A 273 18.04 -6.33 8.28
N THR A 274 17.27 -5.41 7.70
CA THR A 274 17.71 -4.59 6.54
C THR A 274 18.29 -3.24 6.96
N SER A 275 17.94 -2.72 8.14
CA SER A 275 18.44 -1.47 8.72
C SER A 275 19.86 -1.55 9.27
N GLY A 276 20.56 -2.67 9.06
CA GLY A 276 22.03 -2.75 9.23
C GLY A 276 22.80 -1.86 8.26
N SER A 277 22.14 -1.30 7.24
CA SER A 277 22.66 -0.21 6.42
C SER A 277 22.40 1.13 7.11
N LYS A 278 23.42 1.66 7.78
CA LYS A 278 23.61 3.05 8.27
C LYS A 278 22.41 3.98 7.99
N ARG A 279 21.62 4.29 9.02
CA ARG A 279 20.72 5.46 9.01
C ARG A 279 21.57 6.66 8.58
N MET A 280 21.37 7.21 7.38
CA MET A 280 21.87 8.56 7.12
C MET A 280 21.08 9.48 8.04
N SER A 281 21.72 9.95 9.12
CA SER A 281 21.25 11.12 9.85
C SER A 281 21.33 12.28 8.87
N LEU A 282 20.19 12.63 8.29
CA LEU A 282 20.07 13.85 7.49
C LEU A 282 20.26 15.02 8.44
N GLU A 283 21.27 15.83 8.16
CA GLU A 283 21.55 17.07 8.87
C GLU A 283 21.42 18.23 7.87
N LEU A 284 20.91 19.34 8.36
CA LEU A 284 20.78 20.58 7.62
C LEU A 284 21.68 21.64 8.28
N THR A 285 22.32 22.47 7.48
CA THR A 285 23.04 23.64 7.96
C THR A 285 22.40 24.91 7.40
N GLN A 286 21.80 25.71 8.28
CA GLN A 286 21.33 27.07 8.00
C GLN A 286 22.53 27.97 7.71
N GLN A 287 22.56 28.57 6.52
CA GLN A 287 23.62 29.49 6.12
C GLN A 287 23.37 30.90 6.69
N GLN A 288 24.44 31.65 6.93
CA GLN A 288 24.36 33.04 7.36
C GLN A 288 23.92 33.97 6.23
N GLY A 289 23.17 35.01 6.60
CA GLY A 289 22.69 36.07 5.73
C GLY A 289 21.32 35.78 5.11
N GLU A 290 20.70 36.84 4.63
CA GLU A 290 19.41 36.80 3.93
C GLU A 290 19.66 36.66 2.43
N TYR A 291 18.87 35.80 1.79
CA TYR A 291 18.96 35.47 0.38
C TYR A 291 17.76 36.01 -0.37
N ALA A 292 17.94 36.22 -1.68
CA ALA A 292 16.90 36.70 -2.55
C ALA A 292 16.94 35.96 -3.90
N VAL A 293 15.79 35.91 -4.56
CA VAL A 293 15.62 35.32 -5.89
C VAL A 293 15.31 36.46 -6.86
N ALA A 294 16.23 36.73 -7.77
CA ALA A 294 16.15 37.82 -8.73
C ALA A 294 15.93 37.31 -10.15
N ARG A 295 15.03 37.97 -10.88
CA ARG A 295 14.67 37.65 -12.27
C ARG A 295 15.27 38.67 -13.23
N PHE A 296 15.85 38.17 -14.31
CA PHE A 296 16.37 38.93 -15.45
C PHE A 296 15.81 38.38 -16.76
N ALA A 297 16.01 39.12 -17.84
CA ALA A 297 15.61 38.68 -19.17
C ALA A 297 16.37 37.39 -19.58
N PRO A 298 15.78 36.55 -20.46
CA PRO A 298 16.45 35.37 -20.97
C PRO A 298 17.81 35.70 -21.59
N GLY A 299 18.85 34.92 -21.27
CA GLY A 299 20.19 35.09 -21.83
C GLY A 299 20.93 36.37 -21.39
N THR A 300 20.49 37.05 -20.33
CA THR A 300 21.18 38.24 -19.81
C THR A 300 22.58 37.87 -19.34
N ALA A 301 23.60 38.56 -19.85
CA ALA A 301 24.96 38.49 -19.33
C ALA A 301 25.05 39.35 -18.06
N LEU A 302 25.39 38.72 -16.94
CA LEU A 302 25.42 39.37 -15.62
C LEU A 302 26.84 39.74 -15.24
N GLU A 303 27.13 41.04 -15.21
CA GLU A 303 28.38 41.57 -14.67
C GLU A 303 28.39 41.51 -13.14
N GLY A 304 29.54 41.25 -12.53
CA GLY A 304 29.69 41.14 -11.07
C GLY A 304 29.35 39.77 -10.48
N LEU A 305 28.86 38.82 -11.30
CA LEU A 305 28.50 37.48 -10.82
C LEU A 305 29.67 36.73 -10.18
N GLN A 306 30.87 36.81 -10.77
CA GLN A 306 32.06 36.11 -10.30
C GLN A 306 32.61 36.67 -8.98
N SER A 307 32.27 37.92 -8.63
CA SER A 307 32.69 38.56 -7.39
C SER A 307 31.76 38.29 -6.21
N LEU A 308 30.61 37.66 -6.43
CA LEU A 308 29.65 37.36 -5.37
C LEU A 308 30.19 36.28 -4.42
N PRO A 309 30.28 36.54 -3.11
CA PRO A 309 30.73 35.53 -2.15
C PRO A 309 29.59 34.59 -1.73
N GLY A 310 29.94 33.37 -1.36
CA GLY A 310 29.01 32.40 -0.77
C GLY A 310 28.19 31.62 -1.80
N PHE A 311 26.96 31.27 -1.44
CA PHE A 311 26.08 30.51 -2.33
C PHE A 311 25.48 31.43 -3.41
N VAL A 312 25.72 31.05 -4.67
CA VAL A 312 25.18 31.70 -5.85
C VAL A 312 24.68 30.62 -6.80
N SER A 313 23.43 30.74 -7.24
CA SER A 313 22.86 29.89 -8.28
C SER A 313 22.36 30.75 -9.43
N VAL A 314 22.75 30.42 -10.65
CA VAL A 314 22.24 31.06 -11.87
C VAL A 314 21.60 30.00 -12.74
N THR A 315 20.35 30.20 -13.08
CA THR A 315 19.56 29.30 -13.93
C THR A 315 19.06 30.06 -15.14
N HIS A 316 19.51 29.66 -16.33
CA HIS A 316 18.99 30.17 -17.59
C HIS A 316 17.92 29.23 -18.13
N THR A 317 16.80 29.80 -18.55
CA THR A 317 15.72 29.13 -19.27
C THR A 317 15.39 29.92 -20.53
N GLU A 318 14.53 29.40 -21.39
CA GLU A 318 14.01 30.14 -22.55
C GLU A 318 13.21 31.39 -22.15
N ALA A 319 12.65 31.41 -20.93
CA ALA A 319 11.75 32.45 -20.45
C ALA A 319 12.41 33.51 -19.55
N GLU A 320 13.54 33.18 -18.91
CA GLU A 320 14.21 34.06 -17.95
C GLU A 320 15.62 33.59 -17.57
N THR A 321 16.36 34.49 -16.93
CA THR A 321 17.54 34.17 -16.13
C THR A 321 17.20 34.42 -14.66
N SER A 322 17.28 33.39 -13.82
CA SER A 322 17.04 33.48 -12.38
C SER A 322 18.36 33.41 -11.61
N VAL A 323 18.56 34.31 -10.66
CA VAL A 323 19.75 34.37 -9.80
C VAL A 323 19.32 34.27 -8.35
N VAL A 324 19.93 33.34 -7.62
CA VAL A 324 19.78 33.22 -6.18
C VAL A 324 21.12 33.53 -5.52
N CYS A 325 21.16 34.56 -4.69
CA CYS A 325 22.35 34.95 -3.93
C CYS A 325 21.94 35.68 -2.65
N ARG A 326 22.93 36.05 -1.82
CA ARG A 326 22.67 36.94 -0.68
C ARG A 326 22.15 38.30 -1.17
N GLN A 327 21.11 38.81 -0.51
CA GLN A 327 20.41 39.99 -0.98
C GLN A 327 21.27 41.27 -0.93
N ASP A 328 22.19 41.36 0.03
CA ASP A 328 23.11 42.50 0.19
C ASP A 328 23.98 42.73 -1.06
N PHE A 329 24.22 41.68 -1.84
CA PHE A 329 25.06 41.72 -3.03
C PHE A 329 24.28 41.82 -4.35
N LEU A 330 22.95 41.79 -4.33
CA LEU A 330 22.14 41.94 -5.55
C LEU A 330 22.43 43.26 -6.28
N ARG A 331 22.75 44.32 -5.54
CA ARG A 331 23.08 45.64 -6.11
C ARG A 331 24.40 45.66 -6.90
N GLN A 332 25.22 44.62 -6.78
CA GLN A 332 26.48 44.48 -7.52
C GLN A 332 26.26 43.89 -8.92
N LEU A 333 25.08 43.32 -9.19
CA LEU A 333 24.75 42.74 -10.48
C LEU A 333 24.26 43.82 -11.44
N THR A 334 24.83 43.80 -12.65
CA THR A 334 24.43 44.69 -13.75
C THR A 334 24.08 43.86 -14.99
N PRO A 335 22.97 44.13 -15.69
CA PRO A 335 21.95 45.15 -15.42
C PRO A 335 21.13 44.85 -14.15
N ALA A 336 20.32 45.80 -13.68
CA ALA A 336 19.44 45.60 -12.52
C ALA A 336 18.34 44.54 -12.80
N PRO A 337 17.90 43.77 -11.79
CA PRO A 337 16.86 42.76 -11.97
C PRO A 337 15.50 43.37 -12.31
N GLN A 338 14.70 42.65 -13.10
CA GLN A 338 13.34 43.03 -13.46
C GLN A 338 12.35 42.80 -12.30
N ALA A 339 12.63 41.80 -11.46
CA ALA A 339 11.87 41.50 -10.25
C ALA A 339 12.78 40.83 -9.23
N VAL A 340 12.51 41.02 -7.93
CA VAL A 340 13.25 40.42 -6.84
C VAL A 340 12.29 40.01 -5.73
N GLU A 341 12.42 38.77 -5.27
CA GLU A 341 11.79 38.28 -4.05
C GLU A 341 12.86 38.22 -2.94
N HIS A 342 12.57 38.86 -1.81
CA HIS A 342 13.50 39.07 -0.70
C HIS A 342 13.25 38.13 0.49
N ASP A 343 14.10 38.24 1.52
CA ASP A 343 13.90 37.67 2.85
C ASP A 343 13.79 36.14 2.84
N PHE A 344 14.76 35.44 2.23
CA PHE A 344 14.88 33.99 2.32
C PHE A 344 16.01 33.56 3.26
N THR A 345 15.73 32.52 4.04
CA THR A 345 16.75 31.76 4.76
C THR A 345 17.15 30.54 3.94
N LEU A 346 18.47 30.33 3.79
CA LEU A 346 19.04 29.21 3.04
C LEU A 346 19.46 28.06 3.97
N PHE A 347 19.00 26.85 3.67
CA PHE A 347 19.41 25.61 4.34
C PHE A 347 20.14 24.69 3.35
N LYS A 348 21.33 24.25 3.72
CA LYS A 348 22.11 23.26 2.96
C LYS A 348 21.87 21.88 3.55
N ILE A 349 21.69 20.85 2.72
CA ILE A 349 21.73 19.46 3.18
C ILE A 349 23.18 19.02 3.33
N ASP A 350 23.54 18.53 4.51
CA ASP A 350 24.90 18.10 4.80
C ASP A 350 25.19 16.70 4.25
N GLY A 351 26.38 16.55 3.65
CA GLY A 351 26.81 15.34 2.97
C GLY A 351 26.80 15.46 1.45
N VAL A 352 27.38 14.46 0.79
CA VAL A 352 27.30 14.29 -0.67
C VAL A 352 26.15 13.34 -0.97
N LEU A 353 25.21 13.77 -1.81
CA LEU A 353 24.03 13.03 -2.21
C LEU A 353 24.33 12.29 -3.52
N ASP A 354 24.45 10.96 -3.43
CA ASP A 354 24.54 10.09 -4.61
C ASP A 354 23.23 10.18 -5.42
N PHE A 355 23.34 10.31 -6.75
CA PHE A 355 22.20 10.35 -7.68
C PHE A 355 21.28 9.12 -7.60
N GLY A 356 21.72 8.01 -7.00
CA GLY A 356 20.91 6.84 -6.69
C GLY A 356 20.04 6.96 -5.42
N LEU A 357 20.23 8.01 -4.60
CA LEU A 357 19.44 8.23 -3.39
C LEU A 357 18.06 8.78 -3.74
N VAL A 358 17.03 7.98 -3.44
CA VAL A 358 15.64 8.35 -3.71
C VAL A 358 14.98 8.93 -2.47
N GLY A 359 14.33 10.09 -2.64
CA GLY A 359 13.34 10.59 -1.69
C GLY A 359 13.84 11.55 -0.61
N ILE A 360 15.12 11.93 -0.61
CA ILE A 360 15.66 12.92 0.36
C ILE A 360 14.93 14.25 0.24
N LEU A 361 14.94 14.84 -0.96
CA LEU A 361 14.28 16.11 -1.21
C LEU A 361 12.76 16.02 -0.98
N SER A 362 12.13 14.91 -1.40
CA SER A 362 10.70 14.66 -1.16
C SER A 362 10.35 14.54 0.32
N LYS A 363 11.22 13.95 1.15
CA LYS A 363 11.03 13.86 2.59
C LYS A 363 11.09 15.25 3.23
N LEU A 364 12.14 16.01 2.92
CA LEU A 364 12.36 17.34 3.50
C LEU A 364 11.26 18.33 3.11
N THR A 365 10.94 18.41 1.82
CA THR A 365 9.87 19.28 1.31
C THR A 365 8.49 18.78 1.72
N GLY A 366 8.30 17.46 1.86
CA GLY A 366 7.04 16.87 2.33
C GLY A 366 6.70 17.22 3.78
N ILE A 367 7.70 17.38 4.66
CA ILE A 367 7.51 17.86 6.04
C ILE A 367 6.99 19.30 6.02
N LEU A 368 7.61 20.18 5.23
CA LEU A 368 7.20 21.57 5.09
C LEU A 368 5.80 21.70 4.46
N ALA A 369 5.52 20.92 3.41
CA ALA A 369 4.24 20.93 2.73
C ALA A 369 3.06 20.55 3.65
N ARG A 370 3.26 19.63 4.61
CA ARG A 370 2.23 19.27 5.61
C ARG A 370 1.86 20.44 6.54
N GLN A 371 2.79 21.37 6.72
CA GLN A 371 2.61 22.59 7.52
C GLN A 371 2.27 23.82 6.65
N HIS A 372 2.03 23.62 5.35
CA HIS A 372 1.80 24.71 4.38
C HIS A 372 2.94 25.74 4.30
N ILE A 373 4.18 25.30 4.56
CA ILE A 373 5.37 26.14 4.48
C ILE A 373 5.87 26.14 3.04
N PRO A 374 5.98 27.31 2.38
CA PRO A 374 6.56 27.42 1.04
C PRO A 374 8.06 27.14 1.07
N VAL A 375 8.54 26.48 0.01
CA VAL A 375 9.97 26.13 -0.15
C VAL A 375 10.38 26.28 -1.60
N PHE A 376 11.58 26.80 -1.82
CA PHE A 376 12.23 26.87 -3.12
C PHE A 376 13.49 26.00 -3.06
N ALA A 377 13.58 24.98 -3.91
CA ALA A 377 14.64 23.97 -3.85
C ALA A 377 15.60 24.12 -5.04
N LEU A 378 16.90 23.99 -4.75
CA LEU A 378 17.97 24.01 -5.75
C LEU A 378 18.90 22.82 -5.53
N SER A 379 19.04 21.98 -6.55
CA SER A 379 19.98 20.86 -6.55
C SER A 379 21.31 21.29 -7.16
N THR A 380 22.40 20.81 -6.58
CA THR A 380 23.76 20.89 -7.14
C THR A 380 24.29 19.47 -7.38
N TYR A 381 25.51 19.36 -7.91
CA TYR A 381 26.14 18.05 -8.12
C TYR A 381 26.33 17.30 -6.79
N ASP A 382 26.76 17.99 -5.72
CA ASP A 382 27.07 17.35 -4.45
C ASP A 382 25.86 17.25 -3.52
N THR A 383 24.98 18.24 -3.51
CA THR A 383 23.88 18.29 -2.53
C THR A 383 22.74 19.20 -2.98
N ASP A 384 21.70 19.26 -2.17
CA ASP A 384 20.53 20.10 -2.35
C ASP A 384 20.49 21.25 -1.33
N TYR A 385 19.87 22.35 -1.75
CA TYR A 385 19.69 23.58 -0.98
C TYR A 385 18.20 23.93 -0.96
N LEU A 386 17.72 24.38 0.20
CA LEU A 386 16.33 24.76 0.43
C LEU A 386 16.28 26.21 0.89
N LEU A 387 15.57 27.04 0.14
CA LEU A 387 15.23 28.40 0.53
C LEU A 387 13.81 28.42 1.11
N VAL A 388 13.68 28.97 2.30
CA VAL A 388 12.41 29.16 3.00
C VAL A 388 12.25 30.65 3.30
N PRO A 389 11.10 31.29 3.01
CA PRO A 389 10.91 32.69 3.38
C PRO A 389 11.08 32.86 4.88
N GLU A 390 11.76 33.91 5.30
CA GLU A 390 12.26 34.12 6.66
C GLU A 390 11.16 34.04 7.72
N LYS A 391 9.98 34.58 7.42
CA LYS A 391 8.78 34.47 8.27
C LYS A 391 8.35 33.03 8.62
N TRP A 392 8.80 32.04 7.85
CA TRP A 392 8.54 30.62 8.08
C TRP A 392 9.78 29.83 8.52
N ALA A 393 10.96 30.45 8.57
CA ALA A 393 12.23 29.75 8.78
C ALA A 393 12.27 29.05 10.14
N GLU A 394 11.81 29.70 11.21
CA GLU A 394 11.77 29.08 12.55
C GLU A 394 10.81 27.88 12.59
N LEU A 395 9.61 28.03 12.02
CA LEU A 395 8.63 26.94 11.95
C LEU A 395 9.14 25.76 11.09
N ALA A 396 9.89 26.03 10.02
CA ALA A 396 10.52 25.01 9.21
C ALA A 396 11.57 24.21 9.99
N VAL A 397 12.42 24.91 10.78
CA VAL A 397 13.41 24.28 11.66
C VAL A 397 12.74 23.39 12.70
N GLU A 398 11.70 23.89 13.36
CA GLU A 398 10.92 23.09 14.32
C GLU A 398 10.31 21.85 13.67
N ALA A 399 9.70 22.00 12.49
CA ALA A 399 9.09 20.90 11.76
C ALA A 399 10.11 19.80 11.40
N TRP A 400 11.32 20.16 11.00
CA TRP A 400 12.39 19.20 10.73
C TRP A 400 12.91 18.51 12.00
N ILE A 401 13.11 19.26 13.09
CA ILE A 401 13.58 18.72 14.37
C ILE A 401 12.58 17.70 14.94
N VAL A 402 11.28 17.99 14.89
CA VAL A 402 10.22 17.06 15.34
C VAL A 402 10.25 15.73 14.57
N GLU A 403 10.68 15.75 13.31
CA GLU A 403 10.80 14.59 12.43
C GLU A 403 12.21 13.94 12.48
N GLY A 404 13.04 14.36 13.45
CA GLY A 404 14.35 13.78 13.74
C GLY A 404 15.47 14.21 12.78
N ILE A 405 15.31 15.34 12.08
CA ILE A 405 16.35 15.95 11.25
C ILE A 405 17.04 17.04 12.05
N ALA A 406 18.36 16.94 12.20
CA ALA A 406 19.13 17.94 12.93
C ALA A 406 19.34 19.19 12.07
N VAL A 407 19.19 20.37 12.65
CA VAL A 407 19.50 21.65 11.99
C VAL A 407 20.56 22.40 12.78
N LYS A 408 21.66 22.74 12.12
CA LYS A 408 22.78 23.53 12.66
C LYS A 408 22.71 24.95 12.11
N LYS A 409 23.09 25.93 12.92
CA LYS A 409 23.32 27.31 12.45
C LYS A 409 24.82 27.48 12.18
N ARG A 410 25.18 27.92 10.98
CA ARG A 410 26.56 28.23 10.62
C ARG A 410 26.93 29.65 10.97
#